data_AF-A0A835GP15-F1
#
_entry.id   AF-A0A835GP15-F1
#
_cell.length_a   1.000
_cell.length_b   1.000
_cell.length_c   1.000
_cell.angle_alpha   90.00
_cell.angle_beta   90.00
_cell.angle_gamma   90.00
#
_symmetry.space_group_name_H-M   'P 1'
#
loop_
_entity.id
_entity.type
_entity.pdbx_description
1 polymer ?
#
loop_
_entity_poly.entity_id
_entity_poly.type
_entity_poly.pdbx_seq_one_letter_code
_entity_poly.pdbx_strand_id
1 'polypeptide(L)'
;ARVGLRVISQNASSVKEKYNDEQIEYIKSIAETNLEDWSSFKNSILAKQGNVNKKNIDAVILKYMTSLKKYNVALSFAQHLKSKEEELSLGTINSLLHLYYEISKNQKLTADQTKFILEAHKSLHSKYKVLEYSTCERLLHALCAINEIEKAVKLLSDIHLTTIPSHSAYSTLKYFDEIFSFVAKNCAVIPLKTAKKLLEVYDTLNWNAKFARINKVDGQCSCCKEKLDCLTLTNDEFNILQRIVKDKLIVGSDLFLKTSPEELKSFTEFVDKTAPYDIVLDGLNIAYGVGMASHFDKMRFLNQVVDHFVKQNKKILLLGRQHMMRWNMKLMQQIMRKTKYFFTDNVSQDDPYFITAALLSGPHTDIVSKDLLRGHKFLLKDESLMHIFKRWQWQHQWMIFQNPQKRPSIQAPLMFTPCAQKKNNVWHLPYEQEASPVIAHVNDGVPDLYSWMCLRINK
;
A
#
# COMPACT_ATOMS: atom_id res chain seq x y z
N ALA A 1 11.48 -34.05 56.06
CA ALA A 1 11.61 -33.62 54.65
C ALA A 1 12.13 -34.80 53.84
N ARG A 2 11.27 -35.45 53.03
CA ARG A 2 11.66 -36.64 52.25
C ARG A 2 12.31 -36.20 50.94
N VAL A 3 13.59 -36.51 50.81
CA VAL A 3 14.40 -36.37 49.60
C VAL A 3 14.02 -37.50 48.64
N GLY A 4 13.48 -37.17 47.47
CA GLY A 4 13.19 -38.13 46.40
C GLY A 4 14.34 -38.19 45.42
N LEU A 5 15.06 -39.32 45.41
CA LEU A 5 16.11 -39.66 44.44
C LEU A 5 15.54 -39.64 43.00
N ARG A 6 16.16 -38.86 42.12
CA ARG A 6 16.03 -39.04 40.66
C ARG A 6 16.88 -40.22 40.23
N VAL A 7 16.24 -41.32 39.86
CA VAL A 7 16.89 -42.39 39.09
C VAL A 7 17.06 -41.88 37.66
N ILE A 8 18.31 -41.78 37.24
CA ILE A 8 18.70 -41.54 35.84
C ILE A 8 18.52 -42.86 35.11
N SER A 9 17.53 -42.99 34.22
CA SER A 9 17.53 -44.04 33.21
C SER A 9 18.16 -43.49 31.92
N GLN A 10 19.36 -43.98 31.62
CA GLN A 10 19.96 -43.83 30.30
C GLN A 10 19.40 -44.90 29.35
N ASN A 11 19.13 -44.48 28.11
CA ASN A 11 18.90 -45.29 26.93
C ASN A 11 17.66 -46.20 26.90
N ALA A 12 16.52 -45.60 26.54
CA ALA A 12 15.53 -46.25 25.70
C ALA A 12 15.37 -45.41 24.42
N SER A 13 16.00 -45.85 23.34
CA SER A 13 15.72 -45.41 21.98
C SER A 13 14.31 -45.84 21.60
N SER A 14 13.29 -45.08 22.01
CA SER A 14 11.93 -45.27 21.50
C SER A 14 11.85 -44.64 20.12
N VAL A 15 11.93 -45.48 19.09
CA VAL A 15 11.40 -45.16 17.77
C VAL A 15 9.96 -44.68 17.97
N LYS A 16 9.68 -43.40 17.71
CA LYS A 16 8.31 -42.88 17.70
C LYS A 16 7.59 -43.50 16.51
N GLU A 17 6.87 -44.59 16.75
CA GLU A 17 5.86 -45.08 15.81
C GLU A 17 4.90 -43.92 15.48
N LYS A 18 4.73 -43.64 14.18
CA LYS A 18 3.71 -42.72 13.68
C LYS A 18 2.35 -43.33 14.01
N TYR A 19 1.76 -42.96 15.13
CA TYR A 19 0.34 -43.21 15.38
C TYR A 19 -0.46 -42.54 14.25
N ASN A 20 -1.15 -43.36 13.45
CA ASN A 20 -2.06 -42.87 12.45
C ASN A 20 -3.35 -42.43 13.16
N ASP A 21 -3.59 -41.11 13.22
CA ASP A 21 -4.77 -40.55 13.89
C ASP A 21 -5.96 -40.58 12.92
N GLU A 22 -6.82 -41.59 13.08
CA GLU A 22 -7.98 -41.86 12.20
C GLU A 22 -8.92 -40.65 12.11
N GLN A 23 -9.02 -39.86 13.19
CA GLN A 23 -9.83 -38.64 13.20
C GLN A 23 -9.25 -37.59 12.26
N ILE A 24 -7.93 -37.43 12.26
CA ILE A 24 -7.25 -36.45 11.39
C ILE A 24 -7.28 -36.89 9.93
N GLU A 25 -7.09 -38.18 9.63
CA GLU A 25 -7.23 -38.69 8.26
C GLU A 25 -8.64 -38.44 7.71
N TYR A 26 -9.66 -38.69 8.52
CA TYR A 26 -11.05 -38.45 8.14
C TYR A 26 -11.36 -36.96 7.94
N ILE A 27 -10.77 -36.07 8.75
CA ILE A 27 -10.88 -34.62 8.52
C ILE A 27 -10.22 -34.22 7.20
N LYS A 28 -9.07 -34.82 6.85
CA LYS A 28 -8.35 -34.50 5.61
C LYS A 28 -9.08 -35.01 4.36
N SER A 29 -9.78 -36.15 4.45
CA SER A 29 -10.49 -36.78 3.32
C SER A 29 -11.73 -36.02 2.84
N ILE A 30 -12.13 -34.95 3.52
CA ILE A 30 -13.28 -34.12 3.15
C ILE A 30 -13.13 -33.53 1.74
N ALA A 31 -14.07 -33.80 0.83
CA ALA A 31 -14.08 -33.21 -0.51
C ALA A 31 -14.71 -31.81 -0.47
N GLU A 32 -14.38 -30.94 -1.43
CA GLU A 32 -14.89 -29.55 -1.49
C GLU A 32 -16.42 -29.46 -1.65
N THR A 33 -17.05 -30.53 -2.15
CA THR A 33 -18.46 -30.57 -2.55
C THR A 33 -19.39 -31.29 -1.59
N ASN A 34 -18.85 -31.99 -0.59
CA ASN A 34 -19.66 -32.78 0.34
C ASN A 34 -19.58 -32.16 1.72
N LEU A 35 -20.65 -31.46 2.14
CA LEU A 35 -21.24 -31.49 3.49
C LEU A 35 -22.27 -30.38 3.68
N GLU A 36 -23.55 -30.75 3.73
CA GLU A 36 -24.63 -29.91 4.25
C GLU A 36 -24.86 -30.14 5.75
N ASP A 37 -24.50 -31.31 6.28
CA ASP A 37 -24.67 -31.64 7.71
C ASP A 37 -23.35 -31.74 8.48
N TRP A 38 -22.91 -30.59 8.98
CA TRP A 38 -21.76 -30.49 9.88
C TRP A 38 -21.93 -31.23 11.22
N SER A 39 -23.16 -31.50 11.67
CA SER A 39 -23.40 -32.21 12.93
C SER A 39 -23.11 -33.70 12.78
N SER A 40 -23.56 -34.32 11.69
CA SER A 40 -23.22 -35.71 11.34
C SER A 40 -21.71 -35.89 11.14
N PHE A 41 -21.05 -34.93 10.50
CA PHE A 41 -19.60 -34.96 10.33
C PHE A 41 -18.84 -34.92 11.67
N LYS A 42 -19.22 -34.01 12.59
CA LYS A 42 -18.64 -33.96 13.93
C LYS A 42 -18.82 -35.28 14.68
N ASN A 43 -20.01 -35.88 14.62
CA ASN A 43 -20.28 -37.15 15.27
C ASN A 43 -19.43 -38.30 14.70
N SER A 44 -19.24 -38.31 13.38
CA SER A 44 -18.40 -39.30 12.69
C SER A 44 -16.92 -39.19 13.07
N ILE A 45 -16.41 -37.97 13.32
CA ILE A 45 -15.06 -37.74 13.86
C ILE A 45 -14.97 -38.25 15.30
N LEU A 46 -15.94 -37.90 16.16
CA LEU A 46 -15.93 -38.29 17.57
C LEU A 46 -16.06 -39.80 17.78
N ALA A 47 -16.60 -40.53 16.80
CA ALA A 47 -16.70 -41.99 16.82
C ALA A 47 -15.39 -42.72 16.46
N LYS A 48 -14.40 -42.01 15.91
CA LYS A 48 -13.09 -42.58 15.50
C LYS A 48 -12.05 -42.43 16.61
N GLN A 49 -11.04 -43.30 16.60
CA GLN A 49 -9.97 -43.27 17.59
C GLN A 49 -9.04 -42.08 17.36
N GLY A 50 -8.83 -41.26 18.40
CA GLY A 50 -7.88 -40.15 18.37
C GLY A 50 -8.02 -39.20 19.56
N ASN A 51 -7.39 -38.03 19.47
CA ASN A 51 -7.33 -37.03 20.55
C ASN A 51 -8.35 -35.88 20.43
N VAL A 52 -9.13 -35.88 19.35
CA VAL A 52 -10.20 -34.90 19.11
C VAL A 52 -11.41 -35.25 20.00
N ASN A 53 -11.92 -34.25 20.70
CA ASN A 53 -13.04 -34.37 21.63
C ASN A 53 -14.02 -33.20 21.44
N LYS A 54 -15.18 -33.26 22.13
CA LYS A 54 -16.24 -32.25 22.01
C LYS A 54 -15.78 -30.81 22.29
N LYS A 55 -14.71 -30.60 23.06
CA LYS A 55 -14.21 -29.25 23.42
C LYS A 55 -13.27 -28.66 22.36
N ASN A 56 -12.57 -29.49 21.59
CA ASN A 56 -11.55 -29.03 20.64
C ASN A 56 -11.89 -29.31 19.17
N ILE A 57 -12.96 -30.08 18.89
CA ILE A 57 -13.33 -30.51 17.54
C ILE A 57 -13.45 -29.36 16.54
N ASP A 58 -14.07 -28.25 16.94
CA ASP A 58 -14.29 -27.11 16.05
C ASP A 58 -12.99 -26.43 15.65
N ALA A 59 -12.09 -26.24 16.62
CA ALA A 59 -10.77 -25.69 16.39
C ALA A 59 -9.93 -26.61 15.49
N VAL A 60 -9.98 -27.91 15.72
CA VAL A 60 -9.21 -28.91 14.95
C VAL A 60 -9.69 -28.96 13.50
N ILE A 61 -11.00 -29.01 13.26
CA ILE A 61 -11.60 -29.00 11.92
C ILE A 61 -11.13 -27.76 11.14
N LEU A 62 -11.31 -26.56 11.71
CA LEU A 62 -10.91 -25.30 11.08
C LEU A 62 -9.41 -25.26 10.78
N LYS A 63 -8.57 -25.69 11.73
CA LYS A 63 -7.11 -25.72 11.58
C LYS A 63 -6.69 -26.56 10.38
N TYR A 64 -7.20 -27.79 10.26
CA TYR A 64 -6.80 -28.68 9.17
C TYR A 64 -7.34 -28.23 7.82
N MET A 65 -8.60 -27.78 7.74
CA MET A 65 -9.15 -27.23 6.50
C MET A 65 -8.34 -26.03 6.00
N THR A 66 -7.97 -25.13 6.92
CA THR A 66 -7.12 -23.95 6.60
C THR A 66 -5.74 -24.40 6.11
N SER A 67 -5.09 -25.34 6.80
CA SER A 67 -3.75 -25.82 6.42
C SER A 67 -3.71 -26.52 5.06
N LEU A 68 -4.82 -27.15 4.66
CA LEU A 68 -4.99 -27.78 3.35
C LEU A 68 -5.51 -26.80 2.28
N LYS A 69 -5.63 -25.51 2.61
CA LYS A 69 -6.15 -24.46 1.73
C LYS A 69 -7.58 -24.70 1.21
N LYS A 70 -8.38 -25.52 1.92
CA LYS A 70 -9.79 -25.78 1.62
C LYS A 70 -10.68 -24.65 2.17
N TYR A 71 -10.45 -23.43 1.71
CA TYR A 71 -11.05 -22.22 2.30
C TYR A 71 -12.59 -22.19 2.19
N ASN A 72 -13.15 -22.65 1.08
CA ASN A 72 -14.61 -22.69 0.87
C ASN A 72 -15.30 -23.58 1.92
N VAL A 73 -14.72 -24.76 2.16
CA VAL A 73 -15.20 -25.71 3.17
C VAL A 73 -15.06 -25.12 4.58
N ALA A 74 -13.92 -24.49 4.88
CA ALA A 74 -13.69 -23.84 6.16
C ALA A 74 -14.67 -22.69 6.43
N LEU A 75 -15.02 -21.91 5.40
CA LEU A 75 -16.00 -20.83 5.49
C LEU A 75 -17.43 -21.34 5.71
N SER A 76 -17.83 -22.42 5.01
CA SER A 76 -19.12 -23.09 5.27
C SER A 76 -19.22 -23.57 6.71
N PHE A 77 -18.14 -24.16 7.24
CA PHE A 77 -18.12 -24.58 8.64
C PHE A 77 -18.16 -23.39 9.62
N ALA A 78 -17.43 -22.30 9.33
CA ALA A 78 -17.49 -21.08 10.13
C ALA A 78 -18.90 -20.47 10.18
N GLN A 79 -19.63 -20.52 9.06
CA GLN A 79 -21.02 -20.06 8.99
C GLN A 79 -21.95 -20.94 9.84
N HIS A 80 -21.76 -22.26 9.82
CA HIS A 80 -22.47 -23.19 10.71
C HIS A 80 -22.19 -22.95 12.19
N LEU A 81 -20.96 -22.58 12.56
CA LEU A 81 -20.65 -22.20 13.94
C LEU A 81 -21.36 -20.90 14.35
N LYS A 82 -21.47 -19.94 13.42
CA LYS A 82 -22.17 -18.67 13.67
C LYS A 82 -23.69 -18.86 13.81
N SER A 83 -24.31 -19.79 13.08
CA SER A 83 -25.75 -20.03 13.12
C SER A 83 -26.25 -20.70 14.41
N LYS A 84 -25.36 -21.32 15.19
CA LYS A 84 -25.72 -21.98 16.46
C LYS A 84 -25.84 -21.04 17.66
N GLU A 85 -25.43 -19.76 17.54
CA GLU A 85 -25.42 -18.77 18.63
C GLU A 85 -24.70 -19.25 19.92
N GLU A 86 -23.81 -20.23 19.82
CA GLU A 86 -23.03 -20.75 20.95
C GLU A 86 -21.75 -19.90 21.18
N GLU A 87 -21.32 -19.78 22.44
CA GLU A 87 -20.05 -19.10 22.76
C GLU A 87 -18.87 -19.90 22.19
N LEU A 88 -18.11 -19.29 21.28
CA LEU A 88 -16.98 -19.95 20.66
C LEU A 88 -15.84 -20.15 21.66
N SER A 89 -15.26 -21.35 21.64
CA SER A 89 -14.06 -21.64 22.44
C SER A 89 -12.87 -20.77 22.00
N LEU A 90 -11.91 -20.53 22.90
CA LEU A 90 -10.67 -19.81 22.58
C LEU A 90 -9.92 -20.45 21.39
N GLY A 91 -9.89 -21.79 21.33
CA GLY A 91 -9.27 -22.52 20.22
C GLY A 91 -10.00 -22.30 18.89
N THR A 92 -11.34 -22.22 18.93
CA THR A 92 -12.18 -21.94 17.75
C THR A 92 -11.95 -20.52 17.26
N ILE A 93 -11.93 -19.53 18.17
CA ILE A 93 -11.62 -18.13 17.84
C ILE A 93 -10.25 -18.03 17.16
N ASN A 94 -9.21 -18.63 17.75
CA ASN A 94 -7.86 -18.63 17.18
C ASN A 94 -7.79 -19.27 15.79
N SER A 95 -8.57 -20.32 15.56
CA SER A 95 -8.62 -21.00 14.26
C SER A 95 -9.35 -20.16 13.20
N LEU A 96 -10.41 -19.45 13.58
CA LEU A 96 -11.11 -18.49 12.70
C LEU A 96 -10.24 -17.28 12.35
N LEU A 97 -9.54 -16.71 13.34
CA LEU A 97 -8.58 -15.62 13.10
C LEU A 97 -7.49 -16.03 12.11
N HIS A 98 -6.96 -17.25 12.25
CA HIS A 98 -5.98 -17.79 11.30
C HIS A 98 -6.57 -17.98 9.90
N LEU A 99 -7.77 -18.56 9.80
CA LEU A 99 -8.47 -18.76 8.53
C LEU A 99 -8.64 -17.43 7.79
N TYR A 100 -9.13 -16.39 8.46
CA TYR A 100 -9.34 -15.08 7.84
C TYR A 100 -8.02 -14.43 7.43
N TYR A 101 -6.96 -14.56 8.22
CA TYR A 101 -5.63 -14.12 7.79
C TYR A 101 -5.11 -14.87 6.54
N GLU A 102 -5.30 -16.18 6.43
CA GLU A 102 -4.88 -16.92 5.22
C GLU A 102 -5.71 -16.54 3.99
N ILE A 103 -7.00 -16.27 4.18
CA ILE A 103 -7.87 -15.75 3.11
C ILE A 103 -7.42 -14.36 2.67
N SER A 104 -7.07 -13.48 3.62
CA SER A 104 -6.70 -12.10 3.33
C SER A 104 -5.45 -11.95 2.45
N LYS A 105 -4.61 -13.00 2.40
CA LYS A 105 -3.44 -13.03 1.51
C LYS A 105 -3.81 -13.07 0.04
N ASN A 106 -4.98 -13.62 -0.30
CA ASN A 106 -5.40 -13.85 -1.68
C ASN A 106 -6.60 -12.98 -2.10
N GLN A 107 -7.44 -12.56 -1.14
CA GLN A 107 -8.63 -11.77 -1.42
C GLN A 107 -8.98 -10.83 -0.26
N LYS A 108 -9.77 -9.78 -0.52
CA LYS A 108 -10.25 -8.87 0.52
C LYS A 108 -11.27 -9.58 1.43
N LEU A 109 -11.17 -9.35 2.74
CA LEU A 109 -12.11 -9.88 3.71
C LEU A 109 -13.49 -9.21 3.62
N THR A 110 -14.54 -9.97 3.93
CA THR A 110 -15.90 -9.44 3.97
C THR A 110 -16.12 -8.56 5.20
N ALA A 111 -17.17 -7.74 5.19
CA ALA A 111 -17.56 -6.90 6.33
C ALA A 111 -17.81 -7.74 7.60
N ASP A 112 -18.45 -8.91 7.44
CA ASP A 112 -18.72 -9.85 8.53
C ASP A 112 -17.44 -10.45 9.12
N GLN A 113 -16.47 -10.83 8.27
CA GLN A 113 -15.17 -11.34 8.72
C GLN A 113 -14.38 -10.25 9.46
N THR A 114 -14.42 -9.02 8.94
CA THR A 114 -13.77 -7.86 9.55
C THR A 114 -14.38 -7.55 10.92
N LYS A 115 -15.71 -7.56 11.01
CA LYS A 115 -16.45 -7.38 12.27
C LYS A 115 -16.10 -8.45 13.30
N PHE A 116 -16.01 -9.72 12.87
CA PHE A 116 -15.60 -10.81 13.76
C PHE A 116 -14.21 -10.58 14.35
N ILE A 117 -13.22 -10.16 13.56
CA ILE A 117 -11.85 -9.90 14.04
C ILE A 117 -11.84 -8.81 15.13
N LEU A 118 -12.61 -7.73 14.92
CA LEU A 118 -12.73 -6.64 15.89
C LEU A 118 -13.44 -7.08 17.19
N GLU A 119 -14.51 -7.86 17.08
CA GLU A 119 -15.24 -8.40 18.22
C GLU A 119 -14.40 -9.41 19.00
N ALA A 120 -13.65 -10.28 18.31
CA ALA A 120 -12.73 -11.22 18.91
C ALA A 120 -11.64 -10.50 19.71
N HIS A 121 -11.01 -9.47 19.14
CA HIS A 121 -10.04 -8.63 19.84
C HIS A 121 -10.64 -8.02 21.13
N LYS A 122 -11.84 -7.42 21.05
CA LYS A 122 -12.51 -6.83 22.21
C LYS A 122 -12.88 -7.86 23.28
N SER A 123 -13.49 -8.97 22.86
CA SER A 123 -13.93 -10.06 23.75
C SER A 123 -12.74 -10.67 24.49
N LEU A 124 -11.67 -11.00 23.78
CA LEU A 124 -10.47 -11.61 24.37
C LEU A 124 -9.80 -10.70 25.41
N HIS A 125 -9.68 -9.40 25.16
CA HIS A 125 -9.14 -8.46 26.15
C HIS A 125 -10.09 -8.19 27.34
N SER A 126 -11.40 -8.34 27.18
CA SER A 126 -12.33 -8.26 28.30
C SER A 126 -12.32 -9.51 29.18
N LYS A 127 -12.12 -10.68 28.58
CA LYS A 127 -12.19 -11.99 29.26
C LYS A 127 -10.87 -12.39 29.92
N TYR A 128 -9.74 -12.00 29.32
CA TYR A 128 -8.41 -12.37 29.79
C TYR A 128 -7.57 -11.13 30.07
N LYS A 129 -7.01 -11.08 31.29
CA LYS A 129 -6.10 -10.00 31.70
C LYS A 129 -4.79 -10.00 30.90
N VAL A 130 -4.31 -11.19 30.55
CA VAL A 130 -3.10 -11.43 29.75
C VAL A 130 -3.42 -12.57 28.79
N LEU A 131 -3.14 -12.37 27.50
CA LEU A 131 -3.35 -13.37 26.46
C LEU A 131 -2.08 -14.18 26.23
N GLU A 132 -2.22 -15.48 25.98
CA GLU A 132 -1.08 -16.30 25.59
C GLU A 132 -0.52 -15.86 24.23
N TYR A 133 0.80 -15.97 24.07
CA TYR A 133 1.54 -15.65 22.85
C TYR A 133 0.85 -16.09 21.56
N SER A 134 0.44 -17.36 21.50
CA SER A 134 -0.17 -17.94 20.30
C SER A 134 -1.46 -17.24 19.91
N THR A 135 -2.24 -16.77 20.89
CA THR A 135 -3.48 -16.02 20.68
C THR A 135 -3.18 -14.60 20.22
N CYS A 136 -2.20 -13.94 20.85
CA CYS A 136 -1.76 -12.61 20.42
C CYS A 136 -1.24 -12.61 18.98
N GLU A 137 -0.47 -13.63 18.58
CA GLU A 137 0.02 -13.81 17.21
C GLU A 137 -1.14 -13.90 16.21
N ARG A 138 -2.16 -14.74 16.48
CA ARG A 138 -3.32 -14.88 15.59
C ARG A 138 -4.10 -13.56 15.45
N LEU A 139 -4.31 -12.88 16.57
CA LEU A 139 -4.99 -11.58 16.57
C LEU A 139 -4.18 -10.52 15.82
N LEU A 140 -2.86 -10.47 16.02
CA LEU A 140 -1.99 -9.51 15.35
C LEU A 140 -2.09 -9.66 13.85
N HIS A 141 -1.92 -10.87 13.33
CA HIS A 141 -2.02 -11.14 11.89
C HIS A 141 -3.40 -10.79 11.33
N ALA A 142 -4.48 -11.13 12.05
CA ALA A 142 -5.84 -10.81 11.64
C ALA A 142 -6.13 -9.31 11.66
N LEU A 143 -5.63 -8.55 12.65
CA LEU A 143 -5.76 -7.10 12.71
C LEU A 143 -4.98 -6.41 11.59
N CYS A 144 -3.78 -6.90 11.27
CA CYS A 144 -3.01 -6.42 10.13
C CYS A 144 -3.77 -6.62 8.81
N ALA A 145 -4.43 -7.78 8.66
CA ALA A 145 -5.24 -8.10 7.48
C ALA A 145 -6.40 -7.12 7.25
N ILE A 146 -6.89 -6.45 8.29
CA ILE A 146 -7.97 -5.45 8.21
C ILE A 146 -7.46 -4.01 8.41
N ASN A 147 -6.14 -3.79 8.30
CA ASN A 147 -5.49 -2.48 8.45
C ASN A 147 -5.67 -1.80 9.84
N GLU A 148 -5.84 -2.60 10.89
CA GLU A 148 -5.97 -2.13 12.28
C GLU A 148 -4.60 -2.08 12.99
N ILE A 149 -3.71 -1.26 12.42
CA ILE A 149 -2.28 -1.24 12.78
C ILE A 149 -2.07 -0.82 14.24
N GLU A 150 -2.83 0.13 14.77
CA GLU A 150 -2.71 0.57 16.17
C GLU A 150 -2.98 -0.58 17.16
N LYS A 151 -4.03 -1.36 16.91
CA LYS A 151 -4.39 -2.52 17.72
C LYS A 151 -3.33 -3.62 17.60
N ALA A 152 -2.81 -3.86 16.38
CA ALA A 152 -1.74 -4.81 16.14
C ALA A 152 -0.43 -4.43 16.87
N VAL A 153 -0.05 -3.15 16.85
CA VAL A 153 1.13 -2.64 17.58
C VAL A 153 0.97 -2.82 19.09
N LYS A 154 -0.24 -2.60 19.63
CA LYS A 154 -0.51 -2.84 21.06
C LYS A 154 -0.32 -4.30 21.45
N LEU A 155 -0.71 -5.26 20.60
CA LEU A 155 -0.50 -6.69 20.89
C LEU A 155 0.97 -7.08 20.97
N LEU A 156 1.89 -6.32 20.37
CA LEU A 156 3.32 -6.62 20.45
C LEU A 156 3.90 -6.45 21.85
N SER A 157 3.36 -5.51 22.65
CA SER A 157 3.75 -5.43 24.07
C SER A 157 3.27 -6.66 24.84
N ASP A 158 2.07 -7.16 24.53
CA ASP A 158 1.50 -8.32 25.21
C ASP A 158 2.24 -9.62 24.83
N ILE A 159 2.68 -9.73 23.58
CA ILE A 159 3.56 -10.83 23.09
C ILE A 159 4.88 -10.84 23.86
N HIS A 160 5.50 -9.67 24.05
CA HIS A 160 6.75 -9.57 24.80
C HIS A 160 6.60 -10.04 26.25
N LEU A 161 5.48 -9.70 26.90
CA LEU A 161 5.20 -10.08 28.29
C LEU A 161 4.98 -11.59 28.49
N THR A 162 4.56 -12.33 27.46
CA THR A 162 4.07 -13.72 27.58
C THR A 162 5.02 -14.79 27.03
N THR A 163 6.18 -14.40 26.52
CA THR A 163 7.14 -15.29 25.87
C THR A 163 8.51 -15.29 26.55
N ILE A 164 9.27 -16.37 26.38
CA ILE A 164 10.67 -16.44 26.83
C ILE A 164 11.47 -15.37 26.06
N PRO A 165 12.25 -14.50 26.73
CA PRO A 165 12.86 -13.29 26.15
C PRO A 165 13.58 -13.47 24.81
N SER A 166 14.23 -14.63 24.60
CA SER A 166 14.90 -14.93 23.34
C SER A 166 13.91 -15.19 22.20
N HIS A 167 12.82 -15.93 22.43
CA HIS A 167 11.80 -16.23 21.42
C HIS A 167 10.83 -15.05 21.22
N SER A 168 10.59 -14.22 22.25
CA SER A 168 9.78 -12.99 22.14
C SER A 168 10.35 -12.04 21.10
N ALA A 169 11.65 -11.76 21.22
CA ALA A 169 12.28 -10.71 20.44
C ALA A 169 12.25 -11.06 18.95
N TYR A 170 12.58 -12.30 18.58
CA TYR A 170 12.51 -12.75 17.19
C TYR A 170 11.08 -12.74 16.62
N SER A 171 10.09 -13.20 17.40
CA SER A 171 8.69 -13.15 16.97
C SER A 171 8.20 -11.71 16.80
N THR A 172 8.42 -10.86 17.80
CA THR A 172 8.06 -9.43 17.77
C THR A 172 8.74 -8.69 16.62
N LEU A 173 10.01 -8.97 16.35
CA LEU A 173 10.74 -8.43 15.20
C LEU A 173 10.11 -8.82 13.87
N LYS A 174 9.78 -10.11 13.71
CA LYS A 174 9.11 -10.62 12.52
C LYS A 174 7.79 -9.90 12.28
N TYR A 175 6.98 -9.68 13.32
CA TYR A 175 5.72 -8.97 13.19
C TYR A 175 5.88 -7.49 12.89
N PHE A 176 6.88 -6.81 13.47
CA PHE A 176 7.20 -5.43 13.08
C PHE A 176 7.58 -5.35 11.61
N ASP A 177 8.44 -6.25 11.14
CA ASP A 177 8.82 -6.32 9.73
C ASP A 177 7.60 -6.56 8.83
N GLU A 178 6.67 -7.43 9.21
CA GLU A 178 5.42 -7.67 8.47
C GLU A 178 4.52 -6.42 8.42
N ILE A 179 4.27 -5.78 9.58
CA ILE A 179 3.45 -4.56 9.67
C ILE A 179 4.05 -3.44 8.82
N PHE A 180 5.35 -3.19 8.97
CA PHE A 180 6.02 -2.10 8.26
C PHE A 180 6.15 -2.39 6.77
N SER A 181 6.30 -3.66 6.38
CA SER A 181 6.23 -4.06 4.97
C SER A 181 4.85 -3.81 4.38
N PHE A 182 3.77 -4.00 5.14
CA PHE A 182 2.42 -3.65 4.71
C PHE A 182 2.27 -2.13 4.53
N VAL A 183 2.78 -1.31 5.45
CA VAL A 183 2.79 0.15 5.32
C VAL A 183 3.58 0.59 4.10
N ALA A 184 4.75 -0.01 3.87
CA ALA A 184 5.61 0.24 2.71
C ALA A 184 4.92 -0.09 1.38
N LYS A 185 4.36 -1.30 1.27
CA LYS A 185 3.69 -1.77 0.05
C LYS A 185 2.53 -0.86 -0.38
N ASN A 186 1.77 -0.37 0.59
CA ASN A 186 0.62 0.50 0.34
C ASN A 186 0.98 2.00 0.38
N CYS A 187 2.26 2.36 0.53
CA CYS A 187 2.70 3.75 0.69
C CYS A 187 1.83 4.52 1.72
N ALA A 188 1.45 3.82 2.79
CA ALA A 188 0.53 4.33 3.80
C ALA A 188 1.27 5.23 4.79
N VAL A 189 0.52 6.15 5.39
CA VAL A 189 0.98 7.00 6.48
C VAL A 189 0.34 6.46 7.75
N ILE A 190 1.13 6.23 8.80
CA ILE A 190 0.58 5.72 10.06
C ILE A 190 0.02 6.86 10.93
N PRO A 191 -1.04 6.64 11.72
CA PRO A 191 -1.53 7.67 12.64
C PRO A 191 -0.48 8.12 13.66
N LEU A 192 -0.53 9.39 14.08
CA LEU A 192 0.37 9.95 15.10
C LEU A 192 0.34 9.15 16.41
N LYS A 193 -0.84 8.66 16.80
CA LYS A 193 -1.00 7.82 18.00
C LYS A 193 -0.22 6.52 17.88
N THR A 194 -0.30 5.87 16.72
CA THR A 194 0.49 4.68 16.39
C THR A 194 1.99 4.98 16.43
N ALA A 195 2.42 6.11 15.87
CA ALA A 195 3.82 6.53 15.90
C ALA A 195 4.34 6.75 17.33
N LYS A 196 3.57 7.43 18.18
CA LYS A 196 3.89 7.59 19.61
C LYS A 196 3.96 6.23 20.32
N LYS A 197 3.03 5.31 20.03
CA LYS A 197 3.04 3.96 20.59
C LYS A 197 4.25 3.14 20.16
N LEU A 198 4.68 3.27 18.90
CA LEU A 198 5.90 2.62 18.40
C LEU A 198 7.15 3.08 19.16
N LEU A 199 7.25 4.36 19.52
CA LEU A 199 8.35 4.85 20.37
C LEU A 199 8.35 4.16 21.73
N GLU A 200 7.20 4.11 22.40
CA GLU A 200 7.07 3.45 23.70
C GLU A 200 7.45 1.96 23.63
N VAL A 201 6.95 1.24 22.62
CA VAL A 201 7.25 -0.20 22.49
C VAL A 201 8.74 -0.42 22.19
N TYR A 202 9.34 0.38 21.30
CA TYR A 202 10.78 0.28 21.02
C TYR A 202 11.62 0.56 22.27
N ASP A 203 11.24 1.54 23.08
CA ASP A 203 11.90 1.86 24.35
C ASP A 203 11.82 0.68 25.33
N THR A 204 10.63 0.07 25.50
CA THR A 204 10.46 -1.13 26.36
C THR A 204 11.30 -2.33 25.91
N LEU A 205 11.60 -2.41 24.61
CA LEU A 205 12.41 -3.48 24.02
C LEU A 205 13.90 -3.13 23.96
N ASN A 206 14.32 -1.99 24.52
CA ASN A 206 15.69 -1.44 24.42
C ASN A 206 16.18 -1.24 22.98
N TRP A 207 15.27 -0.92 22.06
CA TRP A 207 15.56 -0.55 20.68
C TRP A 207 15.48 0.96 20.46
N ASN A 208 16.05 1.44 19.36
CA ASN A 208 16.16 2.87 19.09
C ASN A 208 15.05 3.32 18.13
N ALA A 209 14.14 4.17 18.61
CA ALA A 209 13.13 4.81 17.79
C ALA A 209 13.16 6.32 18.00
N LYS A 210 13.13 7.08 16.91
CA LYS A 210 13.14 8.55 16.96
C LYS A 210 12.22 9.14 15.89
N PHE A 211 11.63 10.29 16.18
CA PHE A 211 11.09 11.15 15.13
C PHE A 211 12.22 11.75 14.30
N ALA A 212 11.98 11.82 13.00
CA ALA A 212 12.94 12.15 11.95
C ALA A 212 12.29 13.03 10.89
N ARG A 213 13.14 13.62 10.05
CA ARG A 213 12.77 14.37 8.85
C ARG A 213 13.56 13.81 7.67
N ILE A 214 12.98 13.84 6.50
CA ILE A 214 13.62 13.43 5.25
C ILE A 214 14.01 14.68 4.46
N ASN A 215 15.26 14.76 4.06
CA ASN A 215 15.73 15.85 3.22
C ASN A 215 15.11 15.73 1.82
N LYS A 216 14.44 16.79 1.35
CA LYS A 216 13.80 16.84 0.04
C LYS A 216 14.79 16.72 -1.13
N VAL A 217 16.06 17.11 -0.95
CA VAL A 217 17.05 17.12 -2.04
C VAL A 217 17.47 15.69 -2.42
N ASP A 218 17.74 14.85 -1.42
CA ASP A 218 18.39 13.56 -1.64
C ASP A 218 17.79 12.40 -0.84
N GLY A 219 16.67 12.62 -0.15
CA GLY A 219 15.99 11.61 0.65
C GLY A 219 16.72 11.26 1.95
N GLN A 220 17.69 12.05 2.40
CA GLN A 220 18.46 11.73 3.60
C GLN A 220 17.64 11.88 4.89
N CYS A 221 17.64 10.85 5.73
CA CYS A 221 17.06 10.87 7.06
C CYS A 221 17.90 11.73 8.03
N SER A 222 17.26 12.64 8.75
CA SER A 222 17.91 13.54 9.71
C SER A 222 18.58 12.80 10.88
N CYS A 223 18.07 11.62 11.25
CA CYS A 223 18.53 10.82 12.39
C CYS A 223 19.71 9.90 12.03
N CYS A 224 19.53 9.01 11.04
CA CYS A 224 20.53 7.96 10.73
C CYS A 224 21.42 8.29 9.53
N LYS A 225 21.13 9.37 8.79
CA LYS A 225 21.83 9.82 7.57
C LYS A 225 21.74 8.88 6.36
N GLU A 226 21.01 7.77 6.48
CA GLU A 226 20.64 6.93 5.35
C GLU A 226 19.72 7.68 4.38
N LYS A 227 19.88 7.40 3.09
CA LYS A 227 19.02 7.96 2.05
C LYS A 227 17.92 6.99 1.70
N LEU A 228 16.69 7.52 1.59
CA LEU A 228 15.58 6.77 1.02
C LEU A 228 15.91 6.32 -0.41
N ASP A 229 15.38 5.18 -0.82
CA ASP A 229 15.66 4.61 -2.13
C ASP A 229 14.64 5.14 -3.13
N CYS A 230 15.05 5.24 -4.41
CA CYS A 230 14.12 5.47 -5.49
C CYS A 230 13.54 4.13 -5.91
N LEU A 231 12.33 3.81 -5.44
CA LEU A 231 11.61 2.59 -5.81
C LEU A 231 10.97 2.79 -7.19
N THR A 232 11.79 2.79 -8.24
CA THR A 232 11.36 2.90 -9.64
C THR A 232 10.30 1.85 -9.94
N LEU A 233 9.31 2.21 -10.75
CA LEU A 233 8.33 1.24 -11.22
C LEU A 233 9.06 0.11 -11.97
N THR A 234 8.67 -1.14 -11.71
CA THR A 234 9.13 -2.25 -12.56
C THR A 234 8.50 -2.13 -13.95
N ASN A 235 9.11 -2.79 -14.95
CA ASN A 235 8.52 -2.82 -16.30
C ASN A 235 7.11 -3.40 -16.28
N ASP A 236 6.84 -4.40 -15.44
CA ASP A 236 5.51 -5.00 -15.32
C ASP A 236 4.51 -4.03 -14.68
N GLU A 237 4.89 -3.33 -13.61
CA GLU A 237 4.06 -2.29 -12.99
C GLU A 237 3.74 -1.17 -13.99
N PHE A 238 4.73 -0.73 -14.76
CA PHE A 238 4.56 0.29 -15.79
C PHE A 238 3.64 -0.19 -16.93
N ASN A 239 3.83 -1.41 -17.43
CA ASN A 239 3.00 -1.99 -18.49
C ASN A 239 1.54 -2.15 -18.05
N ILE A 240 1.30 -2.52 -16.78
CA ILE A 240 -0.04 -2.55 -16.19
C ILE A 240 -0.64 -1.14 -16.18
N LEU A 241 0.10 -0.14 -15.70
CA LEU A 241 -0.36 1.24 -15.68
C LEU A 241 -0.68 1.76 -17.07
N GLN A 242 0.23 1.56 -18.03
CA GLN A 242 0.08 1.99 -19.42
C GLN A 242 -1.16 1.36 -20.07
N ARG A 243 -1.35 0.04 -19.93
CA ARG A 243 -2.52 -0.67 -20.47
C ARG A 243 -3.82 -0.15 -19.86
N ILE A 244 -3.88 0.04 -18.54
CA ILE A 244 -5.12 0.47 -17.89
C ILE A 244 -5.46 1.91 -18.21
N VAL A 245 -4.46 2.79 -18.30
CA VAL A 245 -4.66 4.16 -18.76
C VAL A 245 -5.15 4.15 -20.20
N LYS A 246 -4.56 3.32 -21.06
CA LYS A 246 -5.04 3.13 -22.44
C LYS A 246 -6.50 2.66 -22.44
N ASP A 247 -6.85 1.58 -21.74
CA ASP A 247 -8.20 1.01 -21.75
C ASP A 247 -9.23 1.95 -21.10
N LYS A 248 -8.92 2.56 -19.95
CA LYS A 248 -9.87 3.42 -19.23
C LYS A 248 -10.03 4.80 -19.84
N LEU A 249 -8.97 5.38 -20.42
CA LEU A 249 -9.06 6.67 -21.08
C LEU A 249 -9.52 6.55 -22.55
N ILE A 250 -9.26 5.42 -23.22
CA ILE A 250 -9.63 5.20 -24.64
C ILE A 250 -10.92 4.39 -24.83
N VAL A 251 -11.33 3.56 -23.86
CA VAL A 251 -12.49 2.66 -24.00
C VAL A 251 -13.53 2.86 -22.88
N GLY A 252 -13.13 3.44 -21.74
CA GLY A 252 -14.01 3.68 -20.59
C GLY A 252 -15.04 4.80 -20.83
N SER A 253 -16.31 4.42 -20.92
CA SER A 253 -17.50 5.26 -21.15
C SER A 253 -17.66 6.55 -20.30
N ASP A 254 -16.90 6.73 -19.22
CA ASP A 254 -17.04 7.87 -18.30
C ASP A 254 -16.23 9.12 -18.72
N LEU A 255 -15.16 8.96 -19.52
CA LEU A 255 -14.31 10.08 -19.93
C LEU A 255 -14.77 10.76 -21.24
N PHE A 256 -15.45 9.99 -22.10
CA PHE A 256 -15.91 10.39 -23.42
C PHE A 256 -17.11 11.33 -23.44
N LEU A 257 -17.70 11.63 -22.28
CA LEU A 257 -18.84 12.54 -22.23
C LEU A 257 -18.45 14.00 -22.55
N LYS A 258 -17.15 14.34 -22.66
CA LYS A 258 -16.67 15.70 -22.93
C LYS A 258 -15.69 15.85 -24.11
N THR A 259 -15.31 14.77 -24.80
CA THR A 259 -14.36 14.84 -25.92
C THR A 259 -14.78 13.95 -27.08
N SER A 260 -14.56 14.40 -28.32
CA SER A 260 -14.97 13.69 -29.53
C SER A 260 -14.09 12.46 -29.81
N PRO A 261 -14.68 11.34 -30.28
CA PRO A 261 -13.92 10.16 -30.71
C PRO A 261 -12.88 10.46 -31.79
N GLU A 262 -13.15 11.43 -32.66
CA GLU A 262 -12.26 11.86 -33.74
C GLU A 262 -11.00 12.55 -33.21
N GLU A 263 -11.14 13.43 -32.20
CA GLU A 263 -10.01 14.09 -31.54
C GLU A 263 -9.09 13.05 -30.90
N LEU A 264 -9.67 12.06 -30.20
CA LEU A 264 -8.89 11.00 -29.56
C LEU A 264 -8.16 10.12 -30.58
N LYS A 265 -8.81 9.76 -31.67
CA LYS A 265 -8.19 8.99 -32.75
C LYS A 265 -7.02 9.76 -33.36
N SER A 266 -7.23 11.03 -33.70
CA SER A 266 -6.19 11.90 -34.25
C SER A 266 -5.01 12.05 -33.29
N PHE A 267 -5.28 12.20 -31.99
CA PHE A 267 -4.26 12.27 -30.95
C PHE A 267 -3.44 10.98 -30.86
N THR A 268 -4.11 9.82 -30.84
CA THR A 268 -3.45 8.52 -30.73
C THR A 268 -2.54 8.27 -31.92
N GLU A 269 -3.04 8.50 -33.15
CA GLU A 269 -2.25 8.39 -34.38
C GLU A 269 -1.05 9.36 -34.40
N PHE A 270 -1.26 10.58 -33.89
CA PHE A 270 -0.19 11.56 -33.75
C PHE A 270 0.90 11.05 -32.81
N VAL A 271 0.55 10.60 -31.60
CA VAL A 271 1.51 10.10 -30.60
C VAL A 271 2.26 8.90 -31.15
N ASP A 272 1.57 7.91 -31.74
CA ASP A 272 2.20 6.72 -32.32
C ASP A 272 3.25 7.07 -33.38
N LYS A 273 3.03 8.13 -34.17
CA LYS A 273 3.96 8.58 -35.21
C LYS A 273 5.14 9.39 -34.68
N THR A 274 4.99 10.05 -33.53
CA THR A 274 5.89 11.12 -33.10
C THR A 274 6.62 10.86 -31.79
N ALA A 275 6.11 9.94 -30.96
CA ALA A 275 6.78 9.38 -29.79
C ALA A 275 8.10 8.66 -30.19
N PRO A 276 8.98 8.33 -29.23
CA PRO A 276 8.94 8.66 -27.80
C PRO A 276 9.29 10.13 -27.54
N TYR A 277 8.84 10.66 -26.41
CA TYR A 277 9.16 12.01 -25.91
C TYR A 277 9.97 11.89 -24.63
N ASP A 278 10.85 12.87 -24.36
CA ASP A 278 11.49 12.95 -23.05
C ASP A 278 10.61 13.71 -22.06
N ILE A 279 9.89 14.73 -22.55
CA ILE A 279 9.09 15.64 -21.74
C ILE A 279 7.75 15.90 -22.42
N VAL A 280 6.65 15.74 -21.68
CA VAL A 280 5.32 16.22 -22.06
C VAL A 280 4.97 17.45 -21.21
N LEU A 281 4.56 18.55 -21.85
CA LEU A 281 4.20 19.81 -21.21
C LEU A 281 2.68 20.02 -21.26
N ASP A 282 2.09 20.27 -20.10
CA ASP A 282 0.71 20.75 -19.96
C ASP A 282 0.70 22.28 -20.13
N GLY A 283 0.66 22.71 -21.39
CA GLY A 283 0.86 24.10 -21.78
C GLY A 283 -0.16 25.05 -21.16
N LEU A 284 -1.42 24.62 -21.02
CA LEU A 284 -2.45 25.44 -20.41
C LEU A 284 -2.18 25.61 -18.92
N ASN A 285 -1.95 24.52 -18.19
CA ASN A 285 -1.68 24.57 -16.76
C ASN A 285 -0.41 25.36 -16.42
N ILE A 286 0.68 25.14 -17.18
CA ILE A 286 1.93 25.90 -17.05
C ILE A 286 1.67 27.40 -17.26
N ALA A 287 0.95 27.75 -18.32
CA ALA A 287 0.66 29.14 -18.64
C ALA A 287 -0.22 29.82 -17.57
N TYR A 288 -1.19 29.12 -17.00
CA TYR A 288 -1.99 29.64 -15.87
C TYR A 288 -1.25 29.59 -14.52
N GLY A 289 -0.03 29.05 -14.47
CA GLY A 289 0.83 29.06 -13.28
C GLY A 289 1.13 30.45 -12.73
N VAL A 290 1.03 31.50 -13.56
CA VAL A 290 1.21 32.92 -13.20
C VAL A 290 -0.09 33.63 -12.76
N GLY A 291 -1.20 32.91 -12.62
CA GLY A 291 -2.48 33.44 -12.14
C GLY A 291 -3.16 34.41 -13.12
N MET A 292 -3.65 35.54 -12.61
CA MET A 292 -4.41 36.57 -13.35
C MET A 292 -3.52 37.47 -14.24
N ALA A 293 -2.30 37.04 -14.58
CA ALA A 293 -1.41 37.79 -15.46
C ALA A 293 -1.95 37.88 -16.90
N SER A 294 -1.39 38.81 -17.67
CA SER A 294 -1.78 39.01 -19.08
C SER A 294 -1.49 37.76 -19.92
N HIS A 295 -2.21 37.58 -21.03
CA HIS A 295 -1.91 36.50 -21.99
C HIS A 295 -0.46 36.56 -22.51
N PHE A 296 0.12 37.76 -22.62
CA PHE A 296 1.52 37.93 -22.97
C PHE A 296 2.45 37.34 -21.91
N ASP A 297 2.20 37.62 -20.63
CA ASP A 297 3.02 37.09 -19.53
C ASP A 297 2.89 35.57 -19.41
N LYS A 298 1.68 35.02 -19.59
CA LYS A 298 1.42 33.58 -19.63
C LYS A 298 2.23 32.89 -20.74
N MET A 299 2.22 33.47 -21.94
CA MET A 299 2.99 32.96 -23.08
C MET A 299 4.50 33.10 -22.89
N ARG A 300 4.96 34.20 -22.29
CA ARG A 300 6.38 34.40 -21.94
C ARG A 300 6.84 33.36 -20.92
N PHE A 301 6.02 33.08 -19.92
CA PHE A 301 6.28 32.07 -18.89
C PHE A 301 6.38 30.67 -19.52
N LEU A 302 5.43 30.30 -20.38
CA LEU A 302 5.47 29.03 -21.11
C LEU A 302 6.74 28.91 -21.98
N ASN A 303 7.12 29.96 -22.72
CA ASN A 303 8.35 29.92 -23.53
C ASN A 303 9.61 29.73 -22.66
N GLN A 304 9.67 30.34 -21.47
CA GLN A 304 10.80 30.17 -20.56
C GLN A 304 10.90 28.72 -20.02
N VAL A 305 9.77 28.06 -19.77
CA VAL A 305 9.74 26.64 -19.40
C VAL A 305 10.18 25.75 -20.57
N VAL A 306 9.70 26.02 -21.79
CA VAL A 306 10.15 25.30 -22.99
C VAL A 306 11.67 25.46 -23.19
N ASP A 307 12.18 26.70 -23.10
CA ASP A 307 13.60 27.00 -23.26
C ASP A 307 14.48 26.28 -22.23
N HIS A 308 13.98 26.03 -21.02
CA HIS A 308 14.70 25.26 -20.01
C HIS A 308 14.99 23.82 -20.47
N PHE A 309 13.98 23.13 -21.01
CA PHE A 309 14.13 21.74 -21.47
C PHE A 309 14.81 21.63 -22.84
N VAL A 310 14.61 22.62 -23.72
CA VAL A 310 15.34 22.68 -25.00
C VAL A 310 16.85 22.80 -24.77
N LYS A 311 17.27 23.61 -23.78
CA LYS A 311 18.70 23.73 -23.41
C LYS A 311 19.31 22.43 -22.89
N GLN A 312 18.48 21.52 -22.40
CA GLN A 312 18.88 20.17 -21.96
C GLN A 312 18.79 19.13 -23.09
N ASN A 313 18.57 19.57 -24.33
CA ASN A 313 18.42 18.73 -25.51
C ASN A 313 17.28 17.69 -25.38
N LYS A 314 16.19 18.05 -24.70
CA LYS A 314 15.01 17.19 -24.51
C LYS A 314 14.07 17.28 -25.71
N LYS A 315 13.54 16.13 -26.15
CA LYS A 315 12.45 16.04 -27.13
C LYS A 315 11.11 16.28 -26.44
N ILE A 316 10.50 17.42 -26.75
CA ILE A 316 9.32 17.94 -26.04
C ILE A 316 8.04 17.75 -26.85
N LEU A 317 6.98 17.28 -26.20
CA LEU A 317 5.59 17.41 -26.66
C LEU A 317 4.89 18.51 -25.86
N LEU A 318 4.35 19.53 -26.53
CA LEU A 318 3.48 20.54 -25.94
C LEU A 318 2.02 20.20 -26.20
N LEU A 319 1.25 20.02 -25.13
CA LEU A 319 -0.19 19.91 -25.19
C LEU A 319 -0.83 21.21 -24.72
N GLY A 320 -1.93 21.60 -25.35
CA GLY A 320 -2.65 22.79 -24.93
C GLY A 320 -3.97 22.92 -25.67
N ARG A 321 -4.55 24.12 -25.61
CA ARG A 321 -5.84 24.43 -26.26
C ARG A 321 -5.71 25.27 -27.50
N GLN A 322 -6.61 25.07 -28.45
CA GLN A 322 -6.68 25.89 -29.65
C GLN A 322 -6.73 27.40 -29.37
N HIS A 323 -7.40 27.84 -28.29
CA HIS A 323 -7.45 29.26 -27.95
C HIS A 323 -6.09 29.88 -27.59
N MET A 324 -5.11 29.08 -27.14
CA MET A 324 -3.77 29.56 -26.79
C MET A 324 -3.03 30.13 -28.01
N MET A 325 -3.37 29.68 -29.23
CA MET A 325 -2.81 30.21 -30.47
C MET A 325 -3.08 31.71 -30.65
N ARG A 326 -4.19 32.21 -30.08
CA ARG A 326 -4.61 33.61 -30.19
C ARG A 326 -3.93 34.53 -29.17
N TRP A 327 -3.28 33.99 -28.14
CA TRP A 327 -2.68 34.78 -27.06
C TRP A 327 -1.45 35.56 -27.52
N ASN A 328 -0.56 34.92 -28.28
CA ASN A 328 0.58 35.57 -28.92
C ASN A 328 1.09 34.68 -30.06
N MET A 329 0.63 34.96 -31.28
CA MET A 329 0.93 34.14 -32.46
C MET A 329 2.45 34.05 -32.73
N LYS A 330 3.18 35.17 -32.62
CA LYS A 330 4.63 35.19 -32.88
C LYS A 330 5.40 34.31 -31.90
N LEU A 331 5.10 34.44 -30.60
CA LEU A 331 5.77 33.64 -29.58
C LEU A 331 5.34 32.18 -29.63
N MET A 332 4.07 31.89 -29.92
CA MET A 332 3.59 30.52 -30.08
C MET A 332 4.28 29.82 -31.26
N GLN A 333 4.44 30.49 -32.41
CA GLN A 333 5.20 29.96 -33.54
C GLN A 333 6.66 29.65 -33.17
N GLN A 334 7.29 30.46 -32.32
CA GLN A 334 8.65 30.18 -31.83
C GLN A 334 8.68 28.94 -30.93
N ILE A 335 7.68 28.74 -30.08
CA ILE A 335 7.55 27.55 -29.22
C ILE A 335 7.33 26.30 -30.09
N MET A 336 6.40 26.36 -31.04
CA MET A 336 6.05 25.23 -31.93
C MET A 336 7.22 24.77 -32.82
N ARG A 337 8.18 25.65 -33.13
CA ARG A 337 9.41 25.25 -33.84
C ARG A 337 10.36 24.41 -32.98
N LYS A 338 10.25 24.51 -31.66
CA LYS A 338 11.11 23.83 -30.69
C LYS A 338 10.48 22.55 -30.14
N THR A 339 9.18 22.34 -30.34
CA THR A 339 8.42 21.22 -29.75
C THR A 339 7.61 20.48 -30.81
N LYS A 340 7.29 19.22 -30.55
CA LYS A 340 6.06 18.66 -31.12
C LYS A 340 4.87 19.27 -30.38
N TYR A 341 3.73 19.41 -31.03
CA TYR A 341 2.57 20.04 -30.41
C TYR A 341 1.28 19.37 -30.85
N PHE A 342 0.29 19.35 -29.96
CA PHE A 342 -1.07 18.95 -30.25
C PHE A 342 -2.02 19.84 -29.46
N PHE A 343 -3.00 20.44 -30.13
CA PHE A 343 -3.96 21.34 -29.51
C PHE A 343 -5.36 20.73 -29.53
N THR A 344 -5.94 20.53 -28.35
CA THR A 344 -7.30 20.02 -28.15
C THR A 344 -8.34 21.14 -28.28
N ASP A 345 -9.58 20.77 -28.60
CA ASP A 345 -10.72 21.68 -28.59
C ASP A 345 -10.94 22.28 -27.21
N ASN A 346 -11.53 23.48 -27.14
CA ASN A 346 -11.68 24.22 -25.87
C ASN A 346 -12.69 23.61 -24.89
N VAL A 347 -13.47 22.61 -25.30
CA VAL A 347 -14.51 21.96 -24.50
C VAL A 347 -14.03 20.64 -23.86
N SER A 348 -12.98 20.03 -24.42
CA SER A 348 -12.37 18.79 -23.92
C SER A 348 -11.85 18.92 -22.47
N GLN A 349 -11.56 17.82 -21.79
CA GLN A 349 -10.70 17.87 -20.60
C GLN A 349 -9.26 17.57 -21.03
N ASP A 350 -8.26 18.35 -20.60
CA ASP A 350 -6.86 18.23 -21.06
C ASP A 350 -6.11 17.10 -20.38
N ASP A 351 -6.36 16.95 -19.08
CA ASP A 351 -5.61 16.07 -18.19
C ASP A 351 -5.47 14.61 -18.70
N PRO A 352 -6.47 14.01 -19.37
CA PRO A 352 -6.34 12.66 -19.94
C PRO A 352 -5.30 12.54 -21.05
N TYR A 353 -5.24 13.51 -21.96
CA TYR A 353 -4.33 13.49 -23.11
C TYR A 353 -2.88 13.60 -22.66
N PHE A 354 -2.64 14.47 -21.68
CA PHE A 354 -1.33 14.70 -21.11
C PHE A 354 -0.72 13.46 -20.44
N ILE A 355 -1.48 12.81 -19.58
CA ILE A 355 -1.04 11.56 -18.93
C ILE A 355 -0.88 10.44 -19.97
N THR A 356 -1.80 10.35 -20.94
CA THR A 356 -1.77 9.33 -21.99
C THR A 356 -0.50 9.47 -22.85
N ALA A 357 -0.17 10.67 -23.32
CA ALA A 357 1.03 10.90 -24.11
C ALA A 357 2.30 10.46 -23.38
N ALA A 358 2.41 10.78 -22.09
CA ALA A 358 3.59 10.43 -21.30
C ALA A 358 3.72 8.92 -21.12
N LEU A 359 2.63 8.24 -20.76
CA LEU A 359 2.65 6.79 -20.57
C LEU A 359 2.85 6.03 -21.88
N LEU A 360 2.26 6.47 -22.99
CA LEU A 360 2.49 5.87 -24.31
C LEU A 360 3.91 6.07 -24.83
N SER A 361 4.57 7.16 -24.43
CA SER A 361 5.95 7.45 -24.82
C SER A 361 6.98 6.59 -24.10
N GLY A 362 6.62 5.98 -22.97
CA GLY A 362 7.42 4.99 -22.26
C GLY A 362 7.90 5.46 -20.88
N PRO A 363 8.59 4.56 -20.13
CA PRO A 363 8.91 4.74 -18.71
C PRO A 363 9.94 5.83 -18.40
N HIS A 364 10.57 6.41 -19.42
CA HIS A 364 11.54 7.51 -19.26
C HIS A 364 10.93 8.89 -19.53
N THR A 365 9.63 8.94 -19.84
CA THR A 365 8.97 10.19 -20.19
C THR A 365 8.50 10.92 -18.93
N ASP A 366 8.95 12.15 -18.79
CA ASP A 366 8.57 13.02 -17.70
C ASP A 366 7.41 13.95 -18.10
N ILE A 367 6.66 14.39 -17.10
CA ILE A 367 5.52 15.29 -17.24
C ILE A 367 5.77 16.61 -16.53
N VAL A 368 5.30 17.71 -17.10
CA VAL A 368 5.39 19.05 -16.50
C VAL A 368 4.00 19.65 -16.35
N SER A 369 3.51 19.72 -15.11
CA SER A 369 2.23 20.32 -14.75
C SER A 369 2.24 20.72 -13.28
N LYS A 370 1.49 21.76 -12.92
CA LYS A 370 1.23 22.18 -11.53
C LYS A 370 0.03 21.41 -10.93
N ASP A 371 -0.77 20.72 -11.74
CA ASP A 371 -1.89 19.92 -11.22
C ASP A 371 -1.37 18.69 -10.47
N LEU A 372 -2.02 18.35 -9.36
CA LEU A 372 -1.71 17.15 -8.58
C LEU A 372 -2.43 15.90 -9.07
N LEU A 373 -3.16 16.00 -10.18
CA LEU A 373 -3.85 14.92 -10.87
C LEU A 373 -4.78 14.15 -9.91
N ARG A 374 -5.43 14.90 -9.00
CA ARG A 374 -6.25 14.32 -7.91
C ARG A 374 -7.50 13.63 -8.46
N GLY A 375 -8.12 14.20 -9.50
CA GLY A 375 -9.32 13.61 -10.14
C GLY A 375 -9.03 12.23 -10.75
N HIS A 376 -7.83 12.04 -11.28
CA HIS A 376 -7.44 10.85 -12.04
C HIS A 376 -7.14 9.66 -11.14
N LYS A 377 -6.68 9.94 -9.91
CA LYS A 377 -6.54 8.92 -8.86
C LYS A 377 -7.87 8.22 -8.58
N PHE A 378 -8.99 8.93 -8.60
CA PHE A 378 -10.31 8.34 -8.34
C PHE A 378 -10.85 7.49 -9.52
N LEU A 379 -10.38 7.74 -10.75
CA LEU A 379 -10.74 6.92 -11.92
C LEU A 379 -10.07 5.53 -11.88
N LEU A 380 -8.92 5.45 -11.20
CA LEU A 380 -8.27 4.20 -10.84
C LEU A 380 -9.02 3.61 -9.64
N LYS A 381 -10.22 3.05 -9.85
CA LYS A 381 -11.07 2.35 -8.86
C LYS A 381 -10.39 1.19 -8.07
N ASP A 382 -9.10 0.97 -8.27
CA ASP A 382 -8.27 -0.08 -7.66
C ASP A 382 -7.13 0.59 -6.87
N GLU A 383 -7.08 0.32 -5.56
CA GLU A 383 -6.08 0.86 -4.63
C GLU A 383 -4.64 0.57 -5.09
N SER A 384 -4.37 -0.63 -5.62
CA SER A 384 -3.03 -1.00 -6.08
C SER A 384 -2.53 -0.11 -7.22
N LEU A 385 -3.41 0.21 -8.17
CA LEU A 385 -3.11 1.10 -9.29
C LEU A 385 -2.94 2.55 -8.87
N MET A 386 -3.73 2.99 -7.88
CA MET A 386 -3.55 4.32 -7.29
C MET A 386 -2.14 4.47 -6.71
N HIS A 387 -1.61 3.44 -6.06
CA HIS A 387 -0.25 3.44 -5.52
C HIS A 387 0.83 3.47 -6.62
N ILE A 388 0.66 2.66 -7.68
CA ILE A 388 1.56 2.66 -8.84
C ILE A 388 1.57 4.03 -9.51
N PHE A 389 0.40 4.61 -9.77
CA PHE A 389 0.27 5.95 -10.37
C PHE A 389 0.88 7.04 -9.49
N LYS A 390 0.72 6.96 -8.17
CA LYS A 390 1.32 7.93 -7.22
C LYS A 390 2.85 7.85 -7.23
N ARG A 391 3.43 6.64 -7.28
CA ARG A 391 4.87 6.43 -7.42
C ARG A 391 5.40 7.00 -8.74
N TRP A 392 4.69 6.71 -9.84
CA TRP A 392 5.02 7.27 -11.15
C TRP A 392 4.97 8.80 -11.14
N GLN A 393 3.92 9.38 -10.56
CA GLN A 393 3.77 10.83 -10.42
C GLN A 393 4.98 11.46 -9.70
N TRP A 394 5.41 10.93 -8.57
CA TRP A 394 6.55 11.50 -7.84
C TRP A 394 7.88 11.40 -8.59
N GLN A 395 8.04 10.38 -9.43
CA GLN A 395 9.28 10.12 -10.17
C GLN A 395 9.36 10.89 -11.49
N HIS A 396 8.21 11.27 -12.06
CA HIS A 396 8.15 11.85 -13.39
C HIS A 396 7.55 13.25 -13.45
N GLN A 397 6.94 13.75 -12.37
CA GLN A 397 6.31 15.07 -12.37
C GLN A 397 7.24 16.19 -11.96
N TRP A 398 7.51 17.07 -12.91
CA TRP A 398 8.12 18.38 -12.70
C TRP A 398 7.04 19.39 -12.34
N MET A 399 7.24 20.08 -11.22
CA MET A 399 6.32 21.11 -10.74
C MET A 399 6.81 22.50 -11.12
N ILE A 400 5.90 23.36 -11.53
CA ILE A 400 6.22 24.73 -11.97
C ILE A 400 5.59 25.74 -11.02
N PHE A 401 6.41 26.63 -10.49
CA PHE A 401 5.99 27.74 -9.64
C PHE A 401 6.47 29.08 -10.21
N GLN A 402 5.83 30.16 -9.79
CA GLN A 402 6.32 31.51 -10.07
C GLN A 402 7.14 31.99 -8.88
N ASN A 403 8.39 32.40 -9.11
CA ASN A 403 9.22 32.99 -8.07
C ASN A 403 8.89 34.49 -7.87
N PRO A 404 9.40 35.14 -6.80
CA PRO A 404 9.16 36.56 -6.55
C PRO A 404 9.58 37.49 -7.71
N GLN A 405 10.55 37.07 -8.53
CA GLN A 405 11.02 37.77 -9.72
C GLN A 405 10.18 37.49 -10.99
N LYS A 406 8.99 36.87 -10.84
CA LYS A 406 8.07 36.49 -11.92
C LYS A 406 8.65 35.52 -12.97
N ARG A 407 9.70 34.78 -12.63
CA ARG A 407 10.31 33.75 -13.47
C ARG A 407 9.85 32.35 -13.04
N PRO A 408 9.86 31.36 -13.95
CA PRO A 408 9.61 29.97 -13.61
C PRO A 408 10.64 29.45 -12.61
N SER A 409 10.14 28.92 -11.49
CA SER A 409 10.87 28.02 -10.61
C SER A 409 10.43 26.60 -10.94
N ILE A 410 11.34 25.84 -11.54
CA ILE A 410 11.10 24.49 -12.03
C ILE A 410 11.64 23.51 -10.99
N GLN A 411 10.76 22.76 -10.35
CA GLN A 411 11.11 21.75 -9.37
C GLN A 411 11.18 20.38 -10.06
N ALA A 412 12.33 19.71 -9.91
CA ALA A 412 12.53 18.35 -10.41
C ALA A 412 11.69 17.32 -9.63
N PRO A 413 11.38 16.17 -10.25
CA PRO A 413 10.79 15.03 -9.55
C PRO A 413 11.64 14.55 -8.39
N LEU A 414 11.05 13.76 -7.50
CA LEU A 414 11.77 13.22 -6.35
C LEU A 414 12.76 12.14 -6.80
N MET A 415 14.00 12.26 -6.32
CA MET A 415 15.05 11.26 -6.52
C MET A 415 14.94 10.06 -5.56
N PHE A 416 13.85 9.99 -4.79
CA PHE A 416 13.56 8.94 -3.82
C PHE A 416 12.05 8.73 -3.72
N THR A 417 11.62 7.59 -3.21
CA THR A 417 10.20 7.29 -2.99
C THR A 417 9.81 7.64 -1.56
N PRO A 418 8.91 8.63 -1.34
CA PRO A 418 8.48 9.05 -0.01
C PRO A 418 7.44 8.08 0.59
N CYS A 419 7.79 6.80 0.65
CA CYS A 419 7.01 5.75 1.30
C CYS A 419 7.83 5.08 2.40
N ALA A 420 7.15 4.34 3.27
CA ALA A 420 7.83 3.51 4.25
C ALA A 420 8.82 2.55 3.56
N GLN A 421 10.02 2.41 4.12
CA GLN A 421 11.05 1.52 3.58
C GLN A 421 12.07 1.10 4.62
N LYS A 422 12.69 -0.07 4.40
CA LYS A 422 13.75 -0.63 5.23
C LYS A 422 15.08 -0.56 4.50
N LYS A 423 16.10 0.02 5.13
CA LYS A 423 17.47 0.08 4.61
C LYS A 423 18.47 -0.13 5.73
N ASN A 424 19.48 -0.98 5.53
CA ASN A 424 20.49 -1.30 6.53
C ASN A 424 19.92 -1.67 7.91
N ASN A 425 18.84 -2.46 7.90
CA ASN A 425 18.07 -2.87 9.09
C ASN A 425 17.46 -1.71 9.90
N VAL A 426 17.27 -0.55 9.27
CA VAL A 426 16.56 0.61 9.80
C VAL A 426 15.29 0.84 8.99
N TRP A 427 14.16 0.92 9.67
CA TRP A 427 12.89 1.29 9.08
C TRP A 427 12.70 2.80 9.12
N HIS A 428 12.23 3.35 8.01
CA HIS A 428 11.73 4.72 7.91
C HIS A 428 10.23 4.67 7.63
N LEU A 429 9.41 5.30 8.47
CA LEU A 429 7.95 5.28 8.34
C LEU A 429 7.41 6.71 8.37
N PRO A 430 6.58 7.14 7.40
CA PRO A 430 5.86 8.40 7.50
C PRO A 430 4.69 8.27 8.48
N TYR A 431 4.42 9.33 9.25
CA TYR A 431 3.26 9.39 10.15
C TYR A 431 2.46 10.68 9.99
N GLU A 432 1.21 10.67 10.44
CA GLU A 432 0.31 11.83 10.35
C GLU A 432 0.80 12.98 11.23
N GLN A 433 0.95 14.16 10.65
CA GLN A 433 1.28 15.35 11.42
C GLN A 433 0.11 15.73 12.35
N GLU A 434 0.43 16.24 13.54
CA GLU A 434 -0.56 16.89 14.39
C GLU A 434 -1.09 18.13 13.63
N ALA A 435 -2.41 18.28 13.51
CA ALA A 435 -3.02 19.36 12.74
C ALA A 435 -2.58 20.73 13.30
N SER A 436 -1.52 21.30 12.74
CA SER A 436 -1.02 22.61 13.13
C SER A 436 -1.67 23.66 12.23
N PRO A 437 -2.42 24.63 12.78
CA PRO A 437 -3.03 25.70 11.99
C PRO A 437 -2.02 26.68 11.39
N VAL A 438 -0.71 26.49 11.60
CA VAL A 438 0.32 27.54 11.40
C VAL A 438 1.18 27.33 10.15
N ILE A 439 1.25 26.12 9.57
CA ILE A 439 2.09 25.89 8.39
C ILE A 439 1.22 25.77 7.15
N ALA A 440 1.01 26.91 6.49
CA ALA A 440 0.58 26.93 5.10
C ALA A 440 1.67 26.29 4.24
N HIS A 441 1.69 24.96 4.18
CA HIS A 441 2.57 24.23 3.28
C HIS A 441 2.18 24.60 1.85
N VAL A 442 3.14 25.10 1.08
CA VAL A 442 2.98 25.23 -0.37
C VAL A 442 2.71 23.83 -0.89
N ASN A 443 1.54 23.63 -1.48
CA ASN A 443 1.11 22.34 -2.00
C ASN A 443 1.91 22.04 -3.27
N ASP A 444 3.14 21.55 -3.08
CA ASP A 444 4.17 21.35 -4.09
C ASP A 444 4.19 19.93 -4.67
N GLY A 445 3.16 19.14 -4.36
CA GLY A 445 2.98 17.75 -4.79
C GLY A 445 3.83 16.74 -4.03
N VAL A 446 4.71 17.19 -3.14
CA VAL A 446 5.55 16.33 -2.31
C VAL A 446 4.79 15.96 -1.04
N PRO A 447 4.80 14.68 -0.61
CA PRO A 447 4.22 14.28 0.66
C PRO A 447 4.93 14.94 1.85
N ASP A 448 4.34 14.86 3.03
CA ASP A 448 5.01 15.34 4.23
C ASP A 448 6.36 14.62 4.45
N LEU A 449 7.45 15.38 4.45
CA LEU A 449 8.81 14.92 4.71
C LEU A 449 9.29 15.26 6.13
N TYR A 450 8.47 15.95 6.93
CA TYR A 450 8.81 16.40 8.27
C TYR A 450 8.31 15.47 9.38
N SER A 451 7.30 14.65 9.08
CA SER A 451 6.70 13.70 10.02
C SER A 451 7.10 12.27 9.67
N TRP A 452 8.34 11.90 10.00
CA TRP A 452 8.87 10.55 9.78
C TRP A 452 9.39 9.92 11.07
N MET A 453 9.43 8.60 11.12
CA MET A 453 10.09 7.84 12.18
C MET A 453 11.34 7.16 11.61
N CYS A 454 12.39 7.11 12.41
CA CYS A 454 13.58 6.30 12.19
C CYS A 454 13.62 5.22 13.28
N LEU A 455 13.44 3.96 12.88
CA LEU A 455 13.31 2.81 13.77
C LEU A 455 14.48 1.86 13.53
N ARG A 456 15.34 1.68 14.53
CA ARG A 456 16.52 0.82 14.51
C ARG A 456 16.47 -0.15 15.67
N ILE A 457 16.67 -1.41 15.36
CA ILE A 457 16.80 -2.49 16.34
C ILE A 457 18.26 -2.54 16.79
N ASN A 458 18.49 -2.51 18.10
CA ASN A 458 19.80 -2.78 18.68
C ASN A 458 19.99 -4.30 18.71
N LYS A 459 21.11 -4.80 18.15
CA LYS A 459 21.48 -6.21 18.24
C LYS A 459 22.16 -6.51 19.56
#